data_AF-A0A1J5RG60-F1
#
_entry.id   AF-A0A1J5RG60-F1
#
_cell.length_a   1.000
_cell.length_b   1.000
_cell.length_c   1.000
_cell.angle_alpha   90.00
_cell.angle_beta   90.00
_cell.angle_gamma   90.00
#
_symmetry.space_group_name_H-M   'P 1'
#
loop_
_entity.id
_entity.type
_entity.pdbx_description
1 polymer ?
#
loop_
_entity_poly.entity_id
_entity_poly.type
_entity_poly.pdbx_seq_one_letter_code
_entity_poly.pdbx_strand_id
1 'polypeptide(L)'
;MEARRGRDPARGSVRSTTARPAISQKAGDARVHSRPYDDDMPEREQAHPDDPLEQMFQRSDALHERLNELLDDAAFDGSPRGEVALGMCVVAMGHATALRALMALGMPTSAVSLMRLQFEALTRAMWLIYAASDAAIEKLSAPLTLEAEQAAKNLPSAKDMIDQMGKQVGHGVPAAAHQMLVQFKDVSWNAMNSFVYGGIHPLRRSAEGFPVHLALQVLRNSNGLTTMTGMTMAILTGDEAISRTMSNIQPAFADCLPDLLKP
;
A
#
# COMPACT_ATOMS: atom_id res chain seq x y z
N MET A 1 25.30 -30.00 67.36
CA MET A 1 23.85 -30.26 67.39
C MET A 1 23.33 -29.86 66.01
N GLU A 2 23.43 -30.75 65.02
CA GLU A 2 22.42 -31.74 64.57
C GLU A 2 21.25 -31.07 63.82
N ALA A 3 20.77 -31.49 62.63
CA ALA A 3 20.82 -32.78 61.91
C ALA A 3 20.58 -32.55 60.38
N ARG A 4 21.35 -33.18 59.48
CA ARG A 4 21.07 -34.38 58.64
C ARG A 4 19.95 -34.32 57.57
N ARG A 5 20.30 -34.96 56.43
CA ARG A 5 19.52 -35.58 55.31
C ARG A 5 19.31 -34.68 54.08
N GLY A 6 19.53 -35.12 52.84
CA GLY A 6 19.96 -36.40 52.28
C GLY A 6 19.64 -36.48 50.77
N ARG A 7 20.58 -37.05 50.00
CA ARG A 7 20.50 -37.72 48.67
C ARG A 7 19.77 -37.10 47.47
N ASP A 8 20.58 -36.88 46.41
CA ASP A 8 20.45 -37.29 44.99
C ASP A 8 19.15 -37.99 44.53
N PRO A 9 18.66 -37.76 43.29
CA PRO A 9 19.44 -38.15 42.10
C PRO A 9 19.23 -37.33 40.80
N ALA A 10 20.08 -37.65 39.81
CA ALA A 10 19.73 -37.92 38.40
C ALA A 10 20.54 -37.11 37.38
N ARG A 11 21.52 -37.81 36.79
CA ARG A 11 22.16 -37.53 35.50
C ARG A 11 21.11 -37.40 34.40
N GLY A 12 21.16 -36.29 33.67
CA GLY A 12 20.48 -36.10 32.38
C GLY A 12 21.41 -35.39 31.40
N SER A 13 22.05 -36.16 30.52
CA SER A 13 22.86 -35.67 29.40
C SER A 13 21.95 -35.07 28.33
N VAL A 14 21.95 -33.74 28.17
CA VAL A 14 21.29 -33.09 27.03
C VAL A 14 22.33 -32.95 25.90
N ARG A 15 22.26 -33.88 24.94
CA ARG A 15 22.96 -33.77 23.66
C ARG A 15 22.32 -32.66 22.83
N SER A 16 23.15 -31.74 22.37
CA SER A 16 22.86 -30.83 21.26
C SER A 16 22.61 -31.65 19.99
N THR A 17 21.45 -31.45 19.37
CA THR A 17 21.17 -31.90 18.01
C THR A 17 20.44 -30.79 17.26
N THR A 18 21.20 -30.06 16.45
CA THR A 18 20.69 -29.24 15.35
C THR A 18 20.05 -30.14 14.31
N ALA A 19 18.72 -30.12 14.18
CA ALA A 19 18.01 -30.72 13.06
C ALA A 19 16.93 -29.75 12.58
N ARG A 20 17.11 -29.21 11.38
CA ARG A 20 16.09 -28.46 10.64
C ARG A 20 14.94 -29.41 10.30
N PRO A 21 13.67 -29.02 10.45
CA PRO A 21 12.56 -29.84 9.96
C PRO A 21 12.58 -29.86 8.41
N ALA A 22 12.55 -31.06 7.85
CA ALA A 22 12.43 -31.29 6.42
C ALA A 22 11.03 -30.89 5.94
N ILE A 23 10.98 -30.02 4.93
CA ILE A 23 9.74 -29.66 4.23
C ILE A 23 9.29 -30.89 3.42
N SER A 24 8.09 -31.38 3.72
CA SER A 24 7.44 -32.47 2.99
C SER A 24 7.21 -32.07 1.52
N GLN A 25 8.01 -32.63 0.61
CA GLN A 25 7.71 -32.63 -0.82
C GLN A 25 6.63 -33.69 -1.08
N LYS A 26 5.36 -33.26 -1.16
CA LYS A 26 4.30 -34.00 -1.88
C LYS A 26 3.06 -33.12 -2.03
N ALA A 27 3.03 -32.33 -3.11
CA ALA A 27 1.81 -31.90 -3.77
C ALA A 27 2.15 -31.51 -5.22
N GLY A 28 1.64 -32.28 -6.19
CA GLY A 28 1.49 -31.85 -7.58
C GLY A 28 2.61 -32.26 -8.54
N ASP A 29 2.65 -33.54 -8.93
CA ASP A 29 3.10 -33.94 -10.26
C ASP A 29 2.18 -33.27 -11.32
N ALA A 30 2.48 -32.04 -11.69
CA ALA A 30 2.08 -31.49 -12.97
C ALA A 30 3.29 -31.67 -13.89
N ARG A 31 3.26 -32.76 -14.66
CA ARG A 31 4.26 -33.09 -15.68
C ARG A 31 4.52 -31.87 -16.57
N VAL A 32 5.67 -31.26 -16.40
CA VAL A 32 6.26 -30.41 -17.43
C VAL A 32 6.72 -31.36 -18.53
N HIS A 33 5.87 -31.58 -19.53
CA HIS A 33 6.36 -32.07 -20.81
C HIS A 33 7.23 -30.95 -21.39
N SER A 34 8.54 -31.09 -21.23
CA SER A 34 9.55 -30.38 -22.00
C SER A 34 9.31 -30.66 -23.49
N ARG A 35 8.64 -29.73 -24.18
CA ARG A 35 8.75 -29.64 -25.64
C ARG A 35 10.15 -29.09 -25.96
N PRO A 36 10.83 -29.58 -27.01
CA PRO A 36 12.06 -28.95 -27.47
C PRO A 36 11.74 -27.52 -27.91
N TYR A 37 12.67 -26.60 -27.70
CA TYR A 37 12.61 -25.22 -28.19
C TYR A 37 12.20 -25.21 -29.68
N ASP A 38 10.97 -24.76 -29.97
CA ASP A 38 10.58 -24.29 -31.30
C ASP A 38 11.15 -22.87 -31.45
N ASP A 39 12.01 -22.70 -32.45
CA ASP A 39 12.76 -21.47 -32.78
C ASP A 39 11.88 -20.41 -33.49
N ASP A 40 10.56 -20.56 -33.42
CA ASP A 40 9.56 -19.62 -33.95
C ASP A 40 8.78 -19.00 -32.78
N MET A 41 9.47 -18.18 -31.99
CA MET A 41 8.78 -17.20 -31.15
C MET A 41 8.26 -16.11 -32.10
N PRO A 42 6.93 -15.96 -32.31
CA PRO A 42 6.45 -14.83 -33.06
C PRO A 42 6.94 -13.57 -32.37
N GLU A 43 7.46 -12.66 -33.19
CA GLU A 43 7.89 -11.32 -32.81
C GLU A 43 6.98 -10.75 -31.72
N ARG A 44 7.60 -10.16 -30.68
CA ARG A 44 6.93 -9.44 -29.59
C ARG A 44 5.60 -8.89 -30.07
N GLU A 45 4.52 -9.40 -29.48
CA GLU A 45 3.14 -8.96 -29.72
C GLU A 45 3.17 -7.43 -29.76
N GLN A 46 3.10 -6.87 -30.98
CA GLN A 46 3.28 -5.44 -31.19
C GLN A 46 2.13 -4.78 -30.43
N ALA A 47 2.46 -4.01 -29.39
CA ALA A 47 1.49 -3.29 -28.60
C ALA A 47 0.57 -2.53 -29.57
N HIS A 48 -0.69 -2.95 -29.65
CA HIS A 48 -1.66 -2.27 -30.49
C HIS A 48 -1.80 -0.84 -29.92
N PRO A 49 -1.70 0.21 -30.76
CA PRO A 49 -1.81 1.60 -30.30
C PRO A 49 -3.15 1.90 -29.56
N ASP A 50 -4.12 0.99 -29.68
CA ASP A 50 -5.44 1.05 -29.04
C ASP A 50 -5.60 0.10 -27.83
N ASP A 51 -4.54 -0.48 -27.26
CA ASP A 51 -4.66 -1.28 -26.03
C ASP A 51 -5.02 -0.35 -24.85
N PRO A 52 -6.24 -0.48 -24.28
CA PRO A 52 -6.67 0.38 -23.18
C PRO A 52 -5.80 0.22 -21.92
N LEU A 53 -5.15 -0.92 -21.73
CA LEU A 53 -4.29 -1.16 -20.58
C LEU A 53 -2.94 -0.45 -20.73
N GLU A 54 -2.35 -0.50 -21.93
CA GLU A 54 -1.13 0.24 -22.27
C GLU A 54 -1.35 1.76 -22.14
N GLN A 55 -2.46 2.26 -22.67
CA GLN A 55 -2.85 3.67 -22.49
C GLN A 55 -3.02 4.04 -21.01
N MET A 56 -3.62 3.16 -20.21
CA MET A 56 -3.76 3.37 -18.77
C MET A 56 -2.40 3.44 -18.07
N PHE A 57 -1.43 2.58 -18.42
CA PHE A 57 -0.08 2.64 -17.84
C PHE A 57 0.61 3.96 -18.16
N GLN A 58 0.61 4.38 -19.43
CA GLN A 58 1.21 5.63 -19.86
C GLN A 58 0.61 6.84 -19.13
N ARG A 59 -0.71 6.86 -18.95
CA ARG A 59 -1.40 7.94 -18.24
C ARG A 59 -1.15 7.90 -16.73
N SER A 60 -1.07 6.71 -16.13
CA SER A 60 -0.64 6.54 -14.74
C SER A 60 0.80 6.98 -14.49
N ASP A 61 1.72 6.72 -15.43
CA ASP A 61 3.12 7.15 -15.37
C ASP A 61 3.20 8.67 -15.46
N ALA A 62 2.56 9.27 -16.47
CA ALA A 62 2.50 10.72 -16.65
C ALA A 62 1.87 11.44 -15.45
N LEU A 63 0.86 10.84 -14.79
CA LEU A 63 0.29 11.36 -13.55
C LEU A 63 1.36 11.40 -12.46
N HIS A 64 2.10 10.31 -12.26
CA HIS A 64 3.11 10.22 -11.23
C HIS A 64 4.28 11.18 -11.46
N GLU A 65 4.77 11.26 -12.70
CA GLU A 65 5.81 12.22 -13.10
C GLU A 65 5.36 13.65 -12.84
N ARG A 66 4.14 13.99 -13.24
CA ARG A 66 3.61 15.33 -13.04
C ARG A 66 3.49 15.71 -11.56
N LEU A 67 3.12 14.77 -10.70
CA LEU A 67 3.09 14.99 -9.25
C LEU A 67 4.49 15.24 -8.69
N ASN A 68 5.49 14.48 -9.16
CA ASN A 68 6.88 14.66 -8.75
C ASN A 68 7.43 16.02 -9.21
N GLU A 69 7.19 16.43 -10.46
CA GLU A 69 7.59 17.75 -10.97
C GLU A 69 7.05 18.92 -10.14
N LEU A 70 5.81 18.80 -9.65
CA LEU A 70 5.19 19.84 -8.82
C LEU A 70 5.79 19.92 -7.40
N LEU A 71 6.46 18.86 -6.96
CA LEU A 71 6.98 18.70 -5.60
C LEU A 71 8.51 18.69 -5.53
N ASP A 72 9.21 18.66 -6.66
CA ASP A 72 10.66 18.41 -6.75
C ASP A 72 11.49 19.43 -5.96
N ASP A 73 11.13 20.71 -6.07
CA ASP A 73 11.80 21.82 -5.36
C ASP A 73 11.07 22.25 -4.08
N ALA A 74 10.08 21.49 -3.63
CA ALA A 74 9.26 21.89 -2.49
C ALA A 74 10.03 21.76 -1.17
N ALA A 75 10.09 22.84 -0.40
CA ALA A 75 10.53 22.79 0.98
C ALA A 75 9.37 22.30 1.88
N PHE A 76 9.68 21.32 2.73
CA PHE A 76 8.77 20.87 3.79
C PHE A 76 9.11 21.56 5.10
N ASP A 77 8.13 21.70 5.99
CA ASP A 77 8.28 22.45 7.24
C ASP A 77 9.32 21.88 8.23
N GLY A 78 9.80 20.65 8.01
CA GLY A 78 10.80 19.96 8.84
C GLY A 78 10.30 19.62 10.23
N SER A 79 8.98 19.72 10.48
CA SER A 79 8.42 19.33 11.77
C SER A 79 8.41 17.81 11.91
N PRO A 80 8.54 17.25 13.13
CA PRO A 80 8.44 15.80 13.33
C PRO A 80 7.14 15.21 12.75
N ARG A 81 6.04 15.96 12.85
CA ARG A 81 4.73 15.61 12.25
C ARG A 81 4.81 15.56 10.72
N GLY A 82 5.39 16.60 10.11
CA GLY A 82 5.58 16.70 8.67
C GLY A 82 6.47 15.59 8.13
N GLU A 83 7.57 15.28 8.81
CA GLU A 83 8.51 14.23 8.43
C GLU A 83 7.85 12.84 8.42
N VAL A 84 7.15 12.46 9.49
CA VAL A 84 6.48 11.13 9.53
C VAL A 84 5.31 11.05 8.56
N ALA A 85 4.58 12.16 8.33
CA ALA A 85 3.50 12.20 7.35
C ALA A 85 4.05 12.08 5.92
N LEU A 86 5.12 12.81 5.60
CA LEU A 86 5.80 12.74 4.31
C LEU A 86 6.35 11.34 4.06
N GLY A 87 6.98 10.71 5.07
CA GLY A 87 7.45 9.33 4.97
C GLY A 87 6.33 8.36 4.59
N MET A 88 5.14 8.52 5.16
CA MET A 88 3.97 7.69 4.80
C MET A 88 3.44 8.01 3.40
N CYS A 89 3.49 9.27 2.94
CA CYS A 89 3.19 9.63 1.55
C CYS A 89 4.15 8.95 0.57
N VAL A 90 5.46 8.95 0.87
CA VAL A 90 6.47 8.26 0.05
C VAL A 90 6.19 6.76 -0.03
N VAL A 91 5.84 6.12 1.10
CA VAL A 91 5.43 4.70 1.11
C VAL A 91 4.20 4.47 0.24
N ALA A 92 3.18 5.33 0.32
CA ALA A 92 1.99 5.23 -0.53
C ALA A 92 2.32 5.36 -2.02
N MET A 93 3.18 6.32 -2.40
CA MET A 93 3.68 6.48 -3.77
C MET A 93 4.48 5.26 -4.26
N GLY A 94 5.32 4.68 -3.40
CA GLY A 94 6.06 3.45 -3.69
C GLY A 94 5.13 2.26 -3.95
N HIS A 95 4.06 2.11 -3.16
CA HIS A 95 3.04 1.08 -3.40
C HIS A 95 2.29 1.29 -4.72
N ALA A 96 1.97 2.53 -5.10
CA ALA A 96 1.33 2.84 -6.38
C ALA A 96 2.21 2.41 -7.57
N THR A 97 3.50 2.76 -7.51
CA THR A 97 4.49 2.40 -8.53
C THR A 97 4.66 0.89 -8.63
N ALA A 98 4.80 0.19 -7.50
CA ALA A 98 4.93 -1.25 -7.48
C ALA A 98 3.65 -1.97 -7.97
N LEU A 99 2.46 -1.45 -7.63
CA LEU A 99 1.19 -1.96 -8.14
C LEU A 99 1.17 -1.91 -9.68
N ARG A 100 1.51 -0.76 -10.26
CA ARG A 100 1.54 -0.56 -11.72
C ARG A 100 2.54 -1.51 -12.39
N ALA A 101 3.75 -1.60 -11.84
CA ALA A 101 4.78 -2.50 -12.35
C ALA A 101 4.34 -3.98 -12.31
N LEU A 102 3.73 -4.42 -11.20
CA LEU A 102 3.19 -5.78 -11.11
C LEU A 102 2.05 -6.03 -12.08
N MET A 103 1.19 -5.04 -12.33
CA MET A 103 0.12 -5.16 -13.32
C MET A 103 0.70 -5.32 -14.74
N ALA A 104 1.72 -4.53 -15.10
CA ALA A 104 2.40 -4.62 -16.39
C ALA A 104 3.15 -5.96 -16.57
N LEU A 105 3.67 -6.54 -15.47
CA LEU A 105 4.29 -7.87 -15.46
C LEU A 105 3.28 -9.03 -15.48
N GLY A 106 1.98 -8.77 -15.57
CA GLY A 106 0.96 -9.82 -15.57
C GLY A 106 0.77 -10.47 -14.19
N MET A 107 1.04 -9.75 -13.10
CA MET A 107 0.88 -10.19 -11.71
C MET A 107 -0.25 -9.43 -10.96
N PRO A 108 -1.49 -9.43 -11.49
CA PRO A 108 -2.55 -8.55 -10.99
C PRO A 108 -3.04 -8.91 -9.59
N THR A 109 -3.01 -10.19 -9.20
CA THR A 109 -3.40 -10.62 -7.84
C THR A 109 -2.51 -9.96 -6.78
N SER A 110 -1.20 -9.93 -7.00
CA SER A 110 -0.25 -9.27 -6.12
C SER A 110 -0.38 -7.74 -6.18
N ALA A 111 -0.63 -7.19 -7.37
CA ALA A 111 -0.88 -5.77 -7.57
C ALA A 111 -2.07 -5.26 -6.74
N VAL A 112 -3.20 -5.99 -6.74
CA VAL A 112 -4.39 -5.59 -5.95
C VAL A 112 -4.12 -5.58 -4.45
N SER A 113 -3.29 -6.50 -3.94
CA SER A 113 -2.88 -6.49 -2.54
C SER A 113 -2.09 -5.23 -2.18
N LEU A 114 -1.27 -4.70 -3.09
CA LEU A 114 -0.55 -3.44 -2.87
C LEU A 114 -1.49 -2.23 -2.81
N MET A 115 -2.64 -2.25 -3.48
CA MET A 115 -3.63 -1.16 -3.40
C MET A 115 -4.12 -0.96 -1.97
N ARG A 116 -4.23 -2.05 -1.19
CA ARG A 116 -4.57 -1.97 0.23
C ARG A 116 -3.47 -1.27 1.03
N LEU A 117 -2.22 -1.65 0.79
CA LEU A 117 -1.08 -1.05 1.49
C LEU A 117 -0.95 0.43 1.14
N GLN A 118 -1.16 0.79 -0.13
CA GLN A 118 -1.23 2.19 -0.58
C GLN A 118 -2.31 2.97 0.17
N PHE A 119 -3.53 2.43 0.26
CA PHE A 119 -4.64 3.07 0.97
C PHE A 119 -4.34 3.26 2.46
N GLU A 120 -3.81 2.24 3.14
CA GLU A 120 -3.46 2.33 4.56
C GLU A 120 -2.32 3.32 4.81
N ALA A 121 -1.35 3.38 3.90
CA ALA A 121 -0.25 4.32 3.98
C ALA A 121 -0.73 5.77 3.86
N LEU A 122 -1.56 6.07 2.84
CA LEU A 122 -2.20 7.37 2.67
C LEU A 122 -3.08 7.74 3.87
N THR A 123 -3.90 6.80 4.34
CA THR A 123 -4.78 7.03 5.50
C THR A 123 -3.96 7.44 6.73
N ARG A 124 -2.82 6.77 6.97
CA ARG A 124 -1.92 7.12 8.07
C ARG A 124 -1.26 8.49 7.86
N ALA A 125 -0.82 8.82 6.64
CA ALA A 125 -0.26 10.14 6.34
C ALA A 125 -1.27 11.26 6.64
N MET A 126 -2.51 11.13 6.17
CA MET A 126 -3.56 12.11 6.42
C MET A 126 -3.92 12.18 7.91
N TRP A 127 -4.02 11.04 8.59
CA TRP A 127 -4.26 11.02 10.04
C TRP A 127 -3.13 11.70 10.83
N LEU A 128 -1.87 11.51 10.45
CA LEU A 128 -0.71 12.17 11.05
C LEU A 128 -0.82 13.70 10.97
N ILE A 129 -1.30 14.22 9.85
CA ILE A 129 -1.50 15.67 9.66
C ILE A 129 -2.67 16.17 10.50
N TYR A 130 -3.79 15.45 10.47
CA TYR A 130 -5.08 16.01 10.85
C TYR A 130 -5.60 15.62 12.23
N ALA A 131 -5.15 14.50 12.80
CA ALA A 131 -5.79 13.92 13.99
C ALA A 131 -4.84 13.24 14.97
N ALA A 132 -3.61 12.89 14.56
CA ALA A 132 -2.65 12.24 15.44
C ALA A 132 -2.24 13.14 16.61
N SER A 133 -2.15 12.55 17.81
CA SER A 133 -1.57 13.21 18.98
C SER A 133 -0.05 13.28 18.87
N ASP A 134 0.56 14.23 19.58
CA ASP A 134 2.02 14.37 19.61
C ASP A 134 2.69 13.11 20.17
N ALA A 135 2.09 12.46 21.17
CA ALA A 135 2.55 11.17 21.69
C ALA A 135 2.54 10.04 20.64
N ALA A 136 1.66 10.09 19.65
CA ALA A 136 1.67 9.12 18.55
C ALA A 136 2.76 9.45 17.51
N ILE A 137 3.01 10.74 17.27
CA ILE A 137 4.10 11.21 16.41
C ILE A 137 5.45 10.86 17.00
N GLU A 138 5.67 11.09 18.29
CA GLU A 138 6.90 10.70 18.98
C GLU A 138 7.20 9.21 18.83
N LYS A 139 6.17 8.35 18.95
CA LYS A 139 6.32 6.90 18.75
C LYS A 139 6.72 6.55 17.31
N LEU A 140 6.15 7.23 16.32
CA LEU A 140 6.41 6.99 14.90
C LEU A 140 7.72 7.62 14.41
N SER A 141 8.22 8.64 15.12
CA SER A 141 9.50 9.30 14.84
C SER A 141 10.67 8.62 15.55
N ALA A 142 10.39 7.70 16.49
CA ALA A 142 11.41 7.03 17.28
C ALA A 142 12.30 6.12 16.40
N PRO A 143 13.61 5.99 16.73
CA PRO A 143 14.49 5.03 16.07
C PRO A 143 13.94 3.60 16.17
N LEU A 144 14.24 2.78 15.15
CA LEU A 144 13.81 1.39 15.11
C LEU A 144 14.55 0.56 16.18
N THR A 145 13.88 0.33 17.31
CA THR A 145 14.30 -0.60 18.37
C THR A 145 13.16 -1.58 18.69
N LEU A 146 13.47 -2.67 19.41
CA LEU A 146 12.46 -3.64 19.83
C LEU A 146 11.37 -3.00 20.71
N GLU A 147 11.77 -2.06 21.58
CA GLU A 147 10.86 -1.31 22.45
C GLU A 147 9.95 -0.38 21.63
N ALA A 148 10.51 0.32 20.64
CA ALA A 148 9.75 1.18 19.74
C ALA A 148 8.75 0.37 18.90
N GLU A 149 9.17 -0.78 18.37
CA GLU A 149 8.29 -1.71 17.63
C GLU A 149 7.12 -2.18 18.52
N GLN A 150 7.42 -2.56 19.77
CA GLN A 150 6.38 -2.98 20.72
C GLN A 150 5.43 -1.82 21.08
N ALA A 151 5.95 -0.61 21.24
CA ALA A 151 5.15 0.59 21.53
C ALA A 151 4.24 0.99 20.35
N ALA A 152 4.67 0.73 19.12
CA ALA A 152 3.91 0.99 17.89
C ALA A 152 2.72 0.04 17.69
N LYS A 153 2.66 -1.10 18.38
CA LYS A 153 1.52 -2.05 18.29
C LYS A 153 0.19 -1.47 18.75
N ASN A 154 0.22 -0.39 19.53
CA ASN A 154 -0.99 0.29 20.02
C ASN A 154 -1.46 1.43 19.11
N LEU A 155 -0.88 1.58 17.92
CA LEU A 155 -1.33 2.57 16.95
C LEU A 155 -2.71 2.19 16.37
N PRO A 156 -3.54 3.19 16.02
CA PRO A 156 -4.88 2.96 15.51
C PRO A 156 -4.86 2.18 14.19
N SER A 157 -5.93 1.41 13.94
CA SER A 157 -6.16 0.80 12.62
C SER A 157 -6.54 1.87 11.58
N ALA A 158 -6.52 1.54 10.28
CA ALA A 158 -6.98 2.45 9.23
C ALA A 158 -8.42 2.93 9.45
N LYS A 159 -9.29 2.04 9.96
CA LYS A 159 -10.66 2.41 10.34
C LYS A 159 -10.66 3.43 11.47
N ASP A 160 -9.93 3.17 12.55
CA ASP A 160 -9.88 4.08 13.71
C ASP A 160 -9.27 5.44 13.34
N MET A 161 -8.28 5.46 12.43
CA MET A 161 -7.68 6.68 11.89
C MET A 161 -8.72 7.52 11.13
N ILE A 162 -9.51 6.91 10.25
CA ILE A 162 -10.60 7.59 9.53
C ILE A 162 -11.64 8.12 10.52
N ASP A 163 -12.07 7.32 11.49
CA ASP A 163 -13.03 7.73 12.52
C ASP A 163 -12.51 8.92 13.36
N GLN A 164 -11.21 8.94 13.68
CA GLN A 164 -10.57 10.06 14.38
C GLN A 164 -10.53 11.32 13.51
N MET A 165 -10.20 11.20 12.23
CA MET A 165 -10.25 12.33 11.29
C MET A 165 -11.67 12.88 11.14
N GLY A 166 -12.68 12.02 11.10
CA GLY A 166 -14.09 12.41 11.03
C GLY A 166 -14.52 13.33 12.17
N LYS A 167 -13.98 13.12 13.38
CA LYS A 167 -14.22 13.98 14.55
C LYS A 167 -13.58 15.37 14.44
N GLN A 168 -12.61 15.54 13.53
CA GLN A 168 -11.90 16.80 13.31
C GLN A 168 -12.43 17.57 12.08
N VAL A 169 -13.43 17.04 11.38
CA VAL A 169 -14.12 17.76 10.30
C VAL A 169 -14.79 19.00 10.87
N GLY A 170 -14.52 20.16 10.26
CA GLY A 170 -14.95 21.48 10.79
C GLY A 170 -13.96 22.12 11.77
N HIS A 171 -12.90 21.41 12.16
CA HIS A 171 -11.83 21.88 13.06
C HIS A 171 -10.44 21.81 12.41
N GLY A 172 -10.36 21.94 11.08
CA GLY A 172 -9.09 21.94 10.33
C GLY A 172 -8.95 20.80 9.32
N VAL A 173 -9.84 19.80 9.33
CA VAL A 173 -9.89 18.75 8.31
C VAL A 173 -10.86 19.12 7.19
N PRO A 174 -10.42 19.13 5.92
CA PRO A 174 -11.33 19.30 4.80
C PRO A 174 -12.35 18.14 4.75
N ALA A 175 -13.65 18.46 4.74
CA ALA A 175 -14.71 17.45 4.70
C ALA A 175 -14.57 16.49 3.50
N ALA A 176 -14.17 17.02 2.35
CA ALA A 176 -13.91 16.23 1.14
C ALA A 176 -12.80 15.19 1.35
N ALA A 177 -11.71 15.55 2.05
CA ALA A 177 -10.59 14.65 2.30
C ALA A 177 -11.02 13.44 3.16
N HIS A 178 -11.82 13.67 4.19
CA HIS A 178 -12.41 12.60 5.00
C HIS A 178 -13.41 11.75 4.20
N GLN A 179 -14.31 12.37 3.43
CA GLN A 179 -15.31 11.66 2.62
C GLN A 179 -14.68 10.73 1.58
N MET A 180 -13.59 11.15 0.93
CA MET A 180 -12.88 10.31 -0.04
C MET A 180 -12.32 9.04 0.61
N LEU A 181 -11.75 9.13 1.82
CA LEU A 181 -11.26 7.95 2.55
C LEU A 181 -12.40 7.00 2.95
N VAL A 182 -13.51 7.55 3.43
CA VAL A 182 -14.70 6.76 3.81
C VAL A 182 -15.24 6.01 2.60
N GLN A 183 -15.46 6.71 1.48
CA GLN A 183 -16.01 6.10 0.28
C GLN A 183 -15.09 5.03 -0.28
N PHE A 184 -13.78 5.30 -0.37
CA PHE A 184 -12.82 4.30 -0.84
C PHE A 184 -12.86 3.05 0.03
N LYS A 185 -12.91 3.22 1.36
CA LYS A 185 -13.05 2.10 2.28
C LYS A 185 -14.35 1.34 2.02
N ASP A 186 -15.48 2.02 1.92
CA ASP A 186 -16.78 1.35 1.80
C ASP A 186 -16.95 0.57 0.49
N VAL A 187 -16.35 1.06 -0.60
CA VAL A 187 -16.43 0.40 -1.91
C VAL A 187 -15.37 -0.71 -2.08
N SER A 188 -14.14 -0.49 -1.62
CA SER A 188 -12.99 -1.34 -2.00
C SER A 188 -12.50 -2.28 -0.89
N TRP A 189 -12.88 -2.06 0.38
CA TRP A 189 -12.24 -2.73 1.52
C TRP A 189 -12.42 -4.25 1.53
N ASN A 190 -13.62 -4.74 1.25
CA ASN A 190 -13.92 -6.17 1.28
C ASN A 190 -13.17 -6.94 0.18
N ALA A 191 -13.13 -6.36 -1.03
CA ALA A 191 -12.36 -6.91 -2.14
C ALA A 191 -10.87 -6.96 -1.78
N MET A 192 -10.31 -5.83 -1.32
CA MET A 192 -8.91 -5.74 -0.90
C MET A 192 -8.53 -6.76 0.20
N ASN A 193 -9.37 -6.93 1.22
CA ASN A 193 -9.16 -7.95 2.27
C ASN A 193 -9.06 -9.35 1.66
N SER A 194 -9.92 -9.67 0.70
CA SER A 194 -9.89 -10.98 0.07
C SER A 194 -8.57 -11.23 -0.66
N PHE A 195 -8.01 -10.24 -1.34
CA PHE A 195 -6.70 -10.38 -2.00
C PHE A 195 -5.55 -10.53 -0.99
N VAL A 196 -5.55 -9.73 0.08
CA VAL A 196 -4.50 -9.77 1.12
C VAL A 196 -4.49 -11.09 1.89
N TYR A 197 -5.66 -11.63 2.24
CA TYR A 197 -5.77 -12.85 3.04
C TYR A 197 -5.90 -14.14 2.22
N GLY A 198 -5.71 -14.09 0.90
CA GLY A 198 -5.82 -15.29 0.04
C GLY A 198 -7.24 -15.86 -0.01
N GLY A 199 -8.26 -15.01 0.05
CA GLY A 199 -9.67 -15.38 0.02
C GLY A 199 -10.19 -15.78 -1.37
N ILE A 200 -11.51 -15.74 -1.54
CA ILE A 200 -12.17 -16.23 -2.76
C ILE A 200 -11.75 -15.48 -4.03
N HIS A 201 -11.52 -14.16 -3.96
CA HIS A 201 -11.17 -13.35 -5.13
C HIS A 201 -9.84 -13.80 -5.77
N PRO A 202 -8.69 -13.80 -5.06
CA PRO A 202 -7.42 -14.23 -5.67
C PRO A 202 -7.46 -15.68 -6.17
N LEU A 203 -8.18 -16.58 -5.47
CA LEU A 203 -8.34 -17.97 -5.91
C LEU A 203 -9.08 -18.06 -7.27
N ARG A 204 -10.20 -17.35 -7.42
CA ARG A 204 -10.95 -17.33 -8.68
C ARG A 204 -10.17 -16.66 -9.80
N ARG A 205 -9.45 -15.56 -9.51
CA ARG A 205 -8.61 -14.88 -10.52
C ARG A 205 -7.42 -15.72 -10.99
N SER A 206 -6.84 -16.55 -10.11
CA SER A 206 -5.82 -17.51 -10.51
C SER A 206 -6.36 -18.58 -11.47
N ALA A 207 -7.61 -19.02 -11.27
CA ALA A 207 -8.23 -20.05 -12.10
C ALA A 207 -8.85 -19.52 -13.40
N GLU A 208 -9.41 -18.31 -13.39
CA GLU A 208 -10.24 -17.76 -14.48
C GLU A 208 -9.53 -16.64 -15.26
N GLY A 209 -8.32 -16.27 -14.85
CA GLY A 209 -7.64 -15.08 -15.33
C GLY A 209 -8.15 -13.78 -14.68
N PHE A 210 -7.50 -12.68 -15.03
CA PHE A 210 -7.81 -11.36 -14.50
C PHE A 210 -8.42 -10.47 -15.59
N PRO A 211 -9.71 -10.10 -15.50
CA PRO A 211 -10.36 -9.32 -16.56
C PRO A 211 -9.74 -7.93 -16.72
N VAL A 212 -9.56 -7.50 -17.98
CA VAL A 212 -8.98 -6.18 -18.31
C VAL A 212 -9.76 -5.03 -17.68
N HIS A 213 -11.09 -5.06 -17.69
CA HIS A 213 -11.90 -4.01 -17.05
C HIS A 213 -11.63 -3.87 -15.55
N LEU A 214 -11.34 -4.98 -14.86
CA LEU A 214 -10.98 -4.96 -13.44
C LEU A 214 -9.56 -4.41 -13.25
N ALA A 215 -8.63 -4.72 -14.16
CA ALA A 215 -7.28 -4.14 -14.13
C ALA A 215 -7.33 -2.62 -14.29
N LEU A 216 -8.09 -2.14 -15.27
CA LEU A 216 -8.34 -0.71 -15.47
C LEU A 216 -8.97 -0.05 -14.24
N GLN A 217 -9.93 -0.72 -13.59
CA GLN A 217 -10.56 -0.19 -12.37
C GLN A 217 -9.57 -0.10 -11.21
N VAL A 218 -8.71 -1.11 -11.01
CA VAL A 218 -7.69 -1.12 -9.96
C VAL A 218 -6.65 -0.02 -10.21
N LEU A 219 -6.21 0.16 -11.45
CA LEU A 219 -5.29 1.24 -11.83
C LEU A 219 -5.90 2.61 -11.59
N ARG A 220 -7.16 2.84 -12.00
CA ARG A 220 -7.90 4.08 -11.70
C ARG A 220 -7.97 4.34 -10.19
N ASN A 221 -8.33 3.33 -9.41
CA ASN A 221 -8.40 3.45 -7.96
C ASN A 221 -7.04 3.81 -7.35
N SER A 222 -5.96 3.16 -7.80
CA SER A 222 -4.58 3.48 -7.38
C SER A 222 -4.16 4.90 -7.79
N ASN A 223 -4.54 5.35 -9.00
CA ASN A 223 -4.29 6.72 -9.45
C ASN A 223 -5.06 7.74 -8.59
N GLY A 224 -6.31 7.44 -8.21
CA GLY A 224 -7.08 8.27 -7.27
C GLY A 224 -6.38 8.45 -5.93
N LEU A 225 -5.87 7.35 -5.35
CA LEU A 225 -5.05 7.39 -4.12
C LEU A 225 -3.74 8.16 -4.31
N THR A 226 -3.11 8.03 -5.48
CA THR A 226 -1.89 8.77 -5.85
C THR A 226 -2.15 10.27 -5.88
N THR A 227 -3.25 10.73 -6.50
CA THR A 227 -3.66 12.14 -6.53
C THR A 227 -3.93 12.68 -5.12
N MET A 228 -4.60 11.90 -4.26
CA MET A 228 -4.80 12.29 -2.85
C MET A 228 -3.47 12.39 -2.09
N THR A 229 -2.53 11.49 -2.38
CA THR A 229 -1.20 11.50 -1.77
C THR A 229 -0.41 12.72 -2.22
N GLY A 230 -0.45 13.08 -3.51
CA GLY A 230 0.16 14.29 -4.05
C GLY A 230 -0.40 15.57 -3.42
N MET A 231 -1.72 15.67 -3.26
CA MET A 231 -2.35 16.77 -2.53
C MET A 231 -1.92 16.80 -1.06
N THR A 232 -1.81 15.65 -0.42
CA THR A 232 -1.33 15.55 0.98
C THR A 232 0.11 16.06 1.10
N MET A 233 0.99 15.69 0.16
CA MET A 233 2.36 16.21 0.10
C MET A 233 2.39 17.72 -0.16
N ALA A 234 1.56 18.23 -1.08
CA ALA A 234 1.44 19.66 -1.34
C ALA A 234 1.02 20.44 -0.08
N ILE A 235 0.08 19.90 0.71
CA ILE A 235 -0.34 20.52 1.97
C ILE A 235 0.80 20.57 2.99
N LEU A 236 1.64 19.54 3.05
CA LEU A 236 2.81 19.49 3.93
C LEU A 236 3.89 20.54 3.60
N THR A 237 3.88 21.09 2.39
CA THR A 237 4.79 22.19 2.03
C THR A 237 4.40 23.51 2.71
N GLY A 238 3.13 23.65 3.11
CA GLY A 238 2.57 24.94 3.55
C GLY A 238 2.45 25.99 2.44
N ASP A 239 2.84 25.68 1.20
CA ASP A 239 2.76 26.58 0.06
C ASP A 239 1.40 26.45 -0.66
N GLU A 240 0.59 27.50 -0.54
CA GLU A 240 -0.71 27.58 -1.20
C GLU A 240 -0.60 27.55 -2.74
N ALA A 241 0.50 28.02 -3.32
CA ALA A 241 0.71 27.99 -4.77
C ALA A 241 0.90 26.55 -5.27
N ILE A 242 1.65 25.72 -4.53
CA ILE A 242 1.81 24.30 -4.82
C ILE A 242 0.45 23.60 -4.67
N SER A 243 -0.25 23.80 -3.56
CA SER A 243 -1.56 23.19 -3.31
C SER A 243 -2.61 23.57 -4.36
N ARG A 244 -2.62 24.84 -4.78
CA ARG A 244 -3.50 25.32 -5.85
C ARG A 244 -3.16 24.70 -7.19
N THR A 245 -1.88 24.60 -7.53
CA THR A 245 -1.45 23.96 -8.77
C THR A 245 -1.78 22.46 -8.77
N MET A 246 -1.57 21.80 -7.64
CA MET A 246 -1.91 20.39 -7.41
C MET A 246 -3.39 20.09 -7.62
N SER A 247 -4.29 21.05 -7.31
CA SER A 247 -5.73 20.88 -7.54
C SER A 247 -6.11 20.71 -9.02
N ASN A 248 -5.26 21.18 -9.95
CA ASN A 248 -5.49 21.04 -11.39
C ASN A 248 -5.11 19.66 -11.95
N ILE A 249 -4.48 18.79 -11.14
CA ILE A 249 -4.12 17.43 -11.56
C ILE A 249 -5.37 16.61 -11.87
N GLN A 250 -6.38 16.70 -11.01
CA GLN A 250 -7.59 15.89 -11.14
C GLN A 250 -8.31 16.08 -12.48
N PRO A 251 -8.60 17.31 -12.96
CA PRO A 251 -9.19 17.49 -14.29
C PRO A 251 -8.23 17.11 -15.43
N ALA A 252 -6.92 17.34 -15.30
CA ALA A 252 -5.94 17.04 -16.34
C ALA A 252 -5.69 15.53 -16.58
N PHE A 253 -6.05 14.70 -15.59
CA PHE A 253 -5.86 13.24 -15.61
C PHE A 253 -7.17 12.47 -15.46
N ALA A 254 -8.32 13.11 -15.70
CA ALA A 254 -9.65 12.52 -15.51
C ALA A 254 -9.85 11.20 -16.27
N ASP A 255 -9.17 11.00 -17.39
CA ASP A 255 -9.20 9.79 -18.22
C ASP A 255 -8.65 8.53 -17.52
N CYS A 256 -7.72 8.71 -16.58
CA CYS A 256 -7.06 7.65 -15.81
C CYS A 256 -7.46 7.63 -14.32
N LEU A 257 -8.40 8.46 -13.90
CA LEU A 257 -8.87 8.54 -12.53
C LEU A 257 -10.24 7.84 -12.35
N PRO A 258 -10.66 7.54 -11.10
CA PRO A 258 -12.02 7.15 -10.83
C PRO A 258 -12.97 8.31 -11.10
N ASP A 259 -14.23 8.01 -11.41
CA ASP A 259 -15.26 9.04 -11.57
C ASP A 259 -15.33 9.91 -10.31
N LEU A 260 -15.41 11.23 -10.52
CA LEU A 260 -15.50 12.18 -9.44
C LEU A 260 -16.78 11.97 -8.63
N LEU A 261 -16.65 12.19 -7.33
CA LEU A 261 -17.80 12.38 -6.45
C LEU A 261 -18.66 13.51 -7.00
N LYS A 262 -19.92 13.20 -7.33
CA LYS A 262 -20.92 14.25 -7.56
C LYS A 262 -21.24 14.88 -6.19
N PRO A 263 -21.29 16.23 -6.09
CA PRO A 263 -21.65 16.93 -4.86
C PRO A 263 -23.00 16.48 -4.27
#